data_AF-A0AAV7B530-F1
#
_entry.id   AF-A0AAV7B530-F1
#
_cell.length_a   1.000
_cell.length_b   1.000
_cell.length_c   1.000
_cell.angle_alpha   90.00
_cell.angle_beta   90.00
_cell.angle_gamma   90.00
#
_symmetry.space_group_name_H-M   'P 1'
#
loop_
_entity.id
_entity.type
_entity.pdbx_description
1 polymer ?
#
loop_
_entity_poly.entity_id
_entity_poly.type
_entity_poly.pdbx_seq_one_letter_code
_entity_poly.pdbx_strand_id
1 'polypeptide(L)'
;MHALHGGHAASVDKKVVEKVIQKLDGLSKLSGSPQLQRSHPYLPDIARDTKELLRQILDKTTDLIHNQYLQVTVNSLLYKTQQCSEMVKKEGVTTRKNLTKLSLIFSHILCELRALFPGGRFQGNSYRITKLEAYQFWGQAFGTRCLVKWEEFKEGLHSVHPIGKGPLESALRSTMDLTCNNYISVFEFDIFSRLFQPWESLLQNWMMLAVTHPGYMAFLTYDEVKDLLQGHIHRPGSYIFDELHHLDNGHMAWDIGGTSYRPSHKKIYTSSEGRRERRPVSLSERFKY
;
A
#
# COMPACT_ATOMS: atom_id res chain seq x y z
N MET A 1 10.65 -4.92 -20.56
CA MET A 1 11.75 -5.89 -20.37
C MET A 1 13.00 -5.13 -20.01
N HIS A 2 13.45 -5.24 -18.77
CA HIS A 2 14.86 -5.08 -18.39
C HIS A 2 15.06 -5.98 -17.17
N ALA A 3 15.77 -7.08 -17.38
CA ALA A 3 16.21 -7.97 -16.33
C ALA A 3 17.29 -7.26 -15.51
N LEU A 4 17.03 -7.02 -14.23
CA LEU A 4 18.03 -6.56 -13.28
C LEU A 4 18.41 -7.71 -12.35
N HIS A 5 19.48 -8.39 -12.77
CA HIS A 5 20.64 -8.77 -11.97
C HIS A 5 20.35 -9.40 -10.59
N GLY A 6 20.57 -10.71 -10.52
CA GLY A 6 20.85 -11.43 -9.30
C GLY A 6 22.17 -10.96 -8.68
N GLY A 7 22.11 -9.91 -7.87
CA GLY A 7 23.11 -9.64 -6.84
C GLY A 7 22.76 -10.50 -5.62
N HIS A 8 23.74 -11.20 -5.07
CA HIS A 8 23.62 -11.76 -3.73
C HIS A 8 23.18 -10.63 -2.80
N ALA A 9 21.99 -10.74 -2.22
CA ALA A 9 21.46 -9.73 -1.30
C ALA A 9 22.44 -9.62 -0.13
N ALA A 10 23.08 -8.45 0.02
CA ALA A 10 23.89 -8.16 1.19
C ALA A 10 22.99 -8.32 2.42
N SER A 11 23.44 -9.15 3.37
CA SER A 11 22.80 -9.30 4.68
C SER A 11 22.64 -7.92 5.31
N VAL A 12 21.40 -7.51 5.60
CA VAL A 12 21.07 -6.29 6.32
C VAL A 12 21.60 -6.44 7.74
N ASP A 13 22.62 -5.66 8.04
CA ASP A 13 23.14 -5.43 9.37
C ASP A 13 22.70 -4.05 9.88
N LYS A 14 23.10 -3.71 11.10
CA LYS A 14 22.81 -2.41 11.71
C LYS A 14 23.27 -1.23 10.84
N LYS A 15 24.40 -1.34 10.13
CA LYS A 15 24.95 -0.27 9.28
C LYS A 15 24.05 0.00 8.08
N VAL A 16 23.49 -1.04 7.48
CA VAL A 16 22.55 -0.88 6.35
C VAL A 16 21.27 -0.17 6.81
N VAL A 17 20.73 -0.52 7.98
CA VAL A 17 19.55 0.16 8.53
C VAL A 17 19.85 1.63 8.85
N GLU A 18 21.01 1.91 9.47
CA GLU A 18 21.46 3.29 9.74
C GLU A 18 21.60 4.11 8.45
N LYS A 19 22.09 3.50 7.37
CA LYS A 19 22.16 4.15 6.04
C LYS A 19 20.77 4.49 5.49
N VAL A 20 19.79 3.61 5.66
CA VAL A 20 18.39 3.90 5.28
C VAL A 20 17.82 5.05 6.13
N ILE A 21 18.06 5.03 7.44
CA ILE A 21 17.66 6.11 8.37
C ILE A 21 18.24 7.46 7.92
N GLN A 22 19.52 7.51 7.52
CA GLN A 22 20.15 8.73 7.00
C GLN A 22 19.49 9.23 5.71
N LYS A 23 19.16 8.32 4.77
CA LYS A 23 18.46 8.71 3.53
C LYS A 23 17.05 9.21 3.80
N LEU A 24 16.31 8.56 4.69
CA LEU A 24 14.99 9.01 5.12
C LEU A 24 15.04 10.38 5.81
N ASP A 25 16.09 10.65 6.60
CA ASP A 25 16.33 11.97 7.18
C ASP A 25 16.48 13.05 6.10
N GLY A 26 17.24 12.75 5.04
CA GLY A 26 17.35 13.61 3.87
C GLY A 26 16.00 13.89 3.19
N LEU A 27 15.17 12.86 3.00
CA LEU A 27 13.83 13.02 2.42
C LEU A 27 12.88 13.82 3.33
N SER A 28 12.97 13.64 4.65
CA SER A 28 12.14 14.38 5.62
C SER A 28 12.41 15.89 5.62
N LYS A 29 13.57 16.32 5.09
CA LYS A 29 13.96 17.72 4.95
C LYS A 29 13.51 18.36 3.62
N LEU A 30 12.84 17.60 2.76
CA LEU A 30 12.29 18.10 1.48
C LEU A 30 10.97 18.87 1.65
N SER A 31 10.57 19.16 2.90
CA SER A 31 9.41 19.98 3.22
C SER A 31 9.49 21.33 2.51
N GLY A 32 8.57 21.57 1.58
CA GLY A 32 8.53 22.79 0.76
C GLY A 32 9.11 22.67 -0.65
N SER A 33 9.59 21.49 -1.07
CA SER A 33 9.93 21.25 -2.47
C SER A 33 8.70 21.47 -3.38
N PRO A 34 8.82 22.24 -4.49
CA PRO A 34 7.71 22.49 -5.41
C PRO A 34 7.25 21.22 -6.15
N GLN A 35 8.08 20.17 -6.12
CA GLN A 35 7.81 18.87 -6.72
C GLN A 35 6.85 18.03 -5.87
N LEU A 36 6.78 18.28 -4.57
CA LEU A 36 5.99 17.50 -3.63
C LEU A 36 4.68 18.24 -3.35
N GLN A 37 3.57 17.65 -3.77
CA GLN A 37 2.25 18.11 -3.34
C GLN A 37 2.14 17.91 -1.83
N ARG A 38 1.53 18.87 -1.14
CA ARG A 38 1.33 18.82 0.32
C ARG A 38 0.13 17.95 0.74
N SER A 39 -0.51 17.29 -0.21
CA SER A 39 -1.58 16.34 0.04
C SER A 39 -1.06 15.02 0.57
N HIS A 40 -1.92 14.30 1.28
CA HIS A 40 -1.64 12.94 1.71
C HIS A 40 -1.66 11.99 0.50
N PRO A 41 -0.72 11.02 0.43
CA PRO A 41 0.40 10.77 1.37
C PRO A 41 1.56 11.78 1.20
N TYR A 42 1.87 12.53 2.27
CA TYR A 42 2.94 13.52 2.23
C TYR A 42 4.30 12.90 2.57
N LEU A 43 5.16 12.76 1.56
CA LEU A 43 6.43 12.05 1.66
C LEU A 43 7.33 12.51 2.83
N PRO A 44 7.56 13.81 3.09
CA PRO A 44 8.46 14.22 4.16
C PRO A 44 8.01 13.75 5.55
N ASP A 45 6.71 13.77 5.83
CA ASP A 45 6.15 13.26 7.08
C ASP A 45 6.28 11.74 7.18
N ILE A 46 5.95 11.02 6.11
CA ILE A 46 6.09 9.56 6.06
C ILE A 46 7.56 9.15 6.24
N ALA A 47 8.49 9.88 5.63
CA ALA A 47 9.92 9.63 5.78
C ALA A 47 10.41 9.87 7.22
N ARG A 48 9.93 10.93 7.89
CA ARG A 48 10.21 11.19 9.31
C ARG A 48 9.68 10.04 10.17
N ASP A 49 8.42 9.68 10.00
CA ASP A 49 7.76 8.65 10.81
C ASP A 49 8.40 7.26 10.59
N THR A 50 8.74 6.91 9.34
CA THR A 50 9.45 5.66 9.01
C THR A 50 10.84 5.61 9.66
N LYS A 51 11.56 6.74 9.64
CA LYS A 51 12.87 6.88 10.29
C LYS A 51 12.77 6.65 11.80
N GLU A 52 11.78 7.24 12.45
CA GLU A 52 11.55 7.09 13.90
C GLU A 52 11.21 5.64 14.27
N LEU A 53 10.36 4.99 13.47
CA LEU A 53 10.02 3.58 13.66
C LEU A 53 11.23 2.65 13.47
N LEU A 54 12.05 2.88 12.44
CA LEU A 54 13.27 2.09 12.24
C LEU A 54 14.27 2.25 13.39
N ARG A 55 14.40 3.46 13.98
CA ARG A 55 15.20 3.66 15.20
C ARG A 55 14.64 2.84 16.36
N GLN A 56 13.34 2.90 16.58
CA GLN A 56 12.68 2.12 17.62
C GLN A 56 12.87 0.60 17.44
N ILE A 57 12.83 0.11 16.19
CA ILE A 57 13.09 -1.29 15.85
C ILE A 57 14.55 -1.66 16.15
N LEU A 58 15.51 -0.81 15.76
CA LEU A 58 16.93 -1.03 16.04
C LEU A 58 17.25 -1.09 17.53
N ASP A 59 16.59 -0.26 18.34
CA ASP A 59 16.80 -0.23 19.79
C ASP A 59 16.27 -1.50 20.49
N LYS A 60 15.31 -2.20 19.87
CA LYS A 60 14.61 -3.35 20.47
C LYS A 60 14.99 -4.70 19.85
N THR A 61 15.50 -4.71 18.64
CA THR A 61 15.78 -5.94 17.89
C THR A 61 17.24 -6.35 18.03
N THR A 62 17.47 -7.55 18.56
CA THR A 62 18.81 -8.15 18.67
C THR A 62 19.18 -8.98 17.44
N ASP A 63 18.21 -9.39 16.64
CA ASP A 63 18.38 -10.28 15.50
C ASP A 63 17.83 -9.69 14.20
N LEU A 64 18.62 -8.81 13.59
CA LEU A 64 18.30 -8.20 12.30
C LEU A 64 18.57 -9.15 11.13
N ILE A 65 19.57 -10.04 11.28
CA ILE A 65 20.11 -10.87 10.21
C ILE A 65 19.11 -11.98 9.84
N HIS A 66 18.51 -12.63 10.83
CA HIS A 66 17.58 -13.73 10.57
C HIS A 66 16.14 -13.26 10.32
N ASN A 67 15.84 -11.97 10.54
CA ASN A 67 14.52 -11.42 10.23
C ASN A 67 14.37 -11.16 8.72
N GLN A 68 13.91 -12.18 7.97
CA GLN A 68 13.72 -12.11 6.52
C GLN A 68 12.88 -10.89 6.07
N TYR A 69 11.87 -10.51 6.84
CA TYR A 69 11.04 -9.36 6.50
C TYR A 69 11.83 -8.05 6.54
N LEU A 70 12.64 -7.83 7.58
CA LEU A 70 13.53 -6.65 7.64
C LEU A 70 14.59 -6.68 6.53
N GLN A 71 15.14 -7.86 6.22
CA GLN A 71 16.10 -8.01 5.13
C GLN A 71 15.54 -7.49 3.80
N VAL A 72 14.30 -7.87 3.46
CA VAL A 72 13.63 -7.43 2.23
C VAL A 72 13.25 -5.95 2.32
N THR A 73 12.62 -5.53 3.41
CA THR A 73 12.05 -4.18 3.56
C THR A 73 13.13 -3.10 3.62
N VAL A 74 14.23 -3.33 4.33
CA VAL A 74 15.35 -2.36 4.42
C VAL A 74 16.06 -2.21 3.08
N ASN A 75 16.32 -3.32 2.37
CA ASN A 75 16.90 -3.25 1.02
C ASN A 75 15.96 -2.53 0.03
N SER A 76 14.66 -2.80 0.12
CA SER A 76 13.62 -2.13 -0.66
C SER A 76 13.60 -0.62 -0.38
N LEU A 77 13.61 -0.21 0.89
CA LEU A 77 13.71 1.20 1.31
C LEU A 77 15.00 1.86 0.82
N LEU A 78 16.15 1.17 0.87
CA LEU A 78 17.41 1.71 0.38
C LEU A 78 17.33 2.07 -1.11
N TYR A 79 16.74 1.20 -1.92
CA TYR A 79 16.52 1.44 -3.35
C TYR A 79 15.53 2.57 -3.61
N LYS A 80 14.36 2.55 -2.96
CA LYS A 80 13.30 3.55 -3.17
C LYS A 80 13.70 4.95 -2.70
N THR A 81 14.43 5.06 -1.59
CA THR A 81 14.94 6.35 -1.11
C THR A 81 15.98 6.94 -2.05
N GLN A 82 16.83 6.11 -2.67
CA GLN A 82 17.75 6.53 -3.71
C GLN A 82 17.00 7.04 -4.95
N GLN A 83 16.03 6.27 -5.47
CA GLN A 83 15.20 6.70 -6.59
C GLN A 83 14.52 8.04 -6.31
N CYS A 84 13.90 8.18 -5.12
CA CYS A 84 13.23 9.41 -4.75
C CYS A 84 14.18 10.62 -4.74
N SER A 85 15.40 10.44 -4.21
CA SER A 85 16.40 11.51 -4.15
C SER A 85 16.86 11.98 -5.55
N GLU A 86 16.88 11.08 -6.53
CA GLU A 86 17.21 11.40 -7.92
C GLU A 86 16.04 12.06 -8.65
N MET A 87 14.82 11.63 -8.35
CA MET A 87 13.60 12.14 -8.98
C MET A 87 13.24 13.56 -8.56
N VAL A 88 13.43 13.90 -7.28
CA VAL A 88 13.17 15.26 -6.77
C VAL A 88 13.99 16.34 -7.49
N LYS A 89 15.12 15.96 -8.10
CA LYS A 89 15.98 16.88 -8.88
C LYS A 89 15.49 17.13 -10.31
N LYS A 90 14.52 16.36 -10.81
CA LYS A 90 14.04 16.41 -12.20
C LYS A 90 12.69 17.11 -12.27
N GLU A 91 12.45 17.93 -13.28
CA GLU A 91 11.16 18.59 -13.47
C GLU A 91 10.24 17.80 -14.42
N GLY A 92 8.93 18.04 -14.32
CA GLY A 92 7.93 17.50 -15.24
C GLY A 92 6.75 16.79 -14.58
N VAL A 93 5.64 16.70 -15.33
CA VAL A 93 4.40 16.08 -14.87
C VAL A 93 4.59 14.58 -14.58
N THR A 94 5.31 13.85 -15.43
CA THR A 94 5.62 12.43 -15.23
C THR A 94 6.43 12.20 -13.96
N THR A 95 7.40 13.06 -13.67
CA THR A 95 8.18 13.01 -12.43
C THR A 95 7.30 13.19 -11.20
N ARG A 96 6.40 14.19 -11.22
CA ARG A 96 5.43 14.42 -10.13
C ARG A 96 4.53 13.21 -9.89
N LYS A 97 3.91 12.64 -10.94
CA LYS A 97 3.09 11.43 -10.82
C LYS A 97 3.85 10.24 -10.23
N ASN A 98 5.09 10.05 -10.66
CA ASN A 98 5.93 8.97 -10.12
C ASN A 98 6.35 9.23 -8.66
N LEU A 99 6.58 10.49 -8.27
CA LEU A 99 6.83 10.86 -6.86
C LEU A 99 5.59 10.65 -5.99
N THR A 100 4.40 10.97 -6.51
CA THR A 100 3.13 10.65 -5.86
C THR A 100 2.99 9.14 -5.62
N LYS A 101 3.23 8.33 -6.67
CA LYS A 101 3.24 6.87 -6.55
C LYS A 101 4.28 6.36 -5.53
N LEU A 102 5.49 6.90 -5.53
CA LEU A 102 6.49 6.54 -4.53
C LEU A 102 6.04 6.92 -3.11
N SER A 103 5.39 8.07 -2.95
CA SER A 103 4.86 8.51 -1.65
C SER A 103 3.79 7.55 -1.11
N LEU A 104 2.92 7.04 -1.99
CA LEU A 104 1.97 5.96 -1.67
C LEU A 104 2.70 4.68 -1.23
N ILE A 105 3.72 4.25 -1.98
CA ILE A 105 4.53 3.06 -1.61
C ILE A 105 5.20 3.24 -0.24
N PHE A 106 5.78 4.42 0.05
CA PHE A 106 6.34 4.70 1.37
C PHE A 106 5.27 4.65 2.47
N SER A 107 4.06 5.14 2.19
CA SER A 107 2.92 5.05 3.11
C SER A 107 2.59 3.58 3.43
N HIS A 108 2.52 2.71 2.41
CA HIS A 108 2.28 1.28 2.60
C HIS A 108 3.37 0.61 3.43
N ILE A 109 4.65 0.90 3.14
CA ILE A 109 5.76 0.35 3.92
C ILE A 109 5.69 0.79 5.39
N LEU A 110 5.35 2.06 5.66
CA LEU A 110 5.19 2.56 7.02
C LEU A 110 4.04 1.85 7.75
N CYS A 111 2.88 1.70 7.12
CA CYS A 111 1.73 0.98 7.69
C CYS A 111 2.07 -0.48 7.97
N GLU A 112 2.74 -1.15 7.04
CA GLU A 112 3.17 -2.54 7.18
C GLU A 112 4.19 -2.70 8.33
N LEU A 113 5.19 -1.82 8.40
CA LEU A 113 6.15 -1.81 9.51
C LEU A 113 5.44 -1.60 10.86
N ARG A 114 4.48 -0.67 10.95
CA ARG A 114 3.70 -0.44 12.17
C ARG A 114 2.91 -1.69 12.58
N ALA A 115 2.35 -2.40 11.60
CA ALA A 115 1.55 -3.59 11.81
C ALA A 115 2.38 -4.81 12.24
N LEU A 116 3.58 -4.98 11.66
CA LEU A 116 4.46 -6.12 11.94
C LEU A 116 5.45 -5.85 13.08
N PHE A 117 5.68 -4.59 13.45
CA PHE A 117 6.52 -4.15 14.58
C PHE A 117 5.74 -3.25 15.55
N PRO A 118 4.63 -3.71 16.16
CA PRO A 118 3.91 -2.91 17.13
C PRO A 118 4.83 -2.55 18.31
N GLY A 119 4.98 -1.24 18.55
CA GLY A 119 5.93 -0.72 19.53
C GLY A 119 7.39 -1.11 19.23
N GLY A 120 7.77 -1.32 17.98
CA GLY A 120 9.14 -1.65 17.55
C GLY A 120 9.58 -3.09 17.81
N ARG A 121 8.68 -4.00 18.20
CA ARG A 121 9.00 -5.42 18.39
C ARG A 121 8.34 -6.27 17.30
N PHE A 122 9.12 -7.16 16.69
CA PHE A 122 8.59 -8.03 15.65
C PHE A 122 7.47 -8.93 16.18
N GLN A 123 6.32 -8.89 15.50
CA GLN A 123 5.15 -9.73 15.75
C GLN A 123 4.53 -10.25 14.44
N GLY A 124 5.29 -10.29 13.36
CA GLY A 124 4.79 -10.73 12.06
C GLY A 124 4.37 -12.20 12.04
N ASN A 125 5.00 -13.05 12.85
CA ASN A 125 4.64 -14.46 13.00
C ASN A 125 3.33 -14.69 13.77
N SER A 126 2.85 -13.68 14.50
CA SER A 126 1.58 -13.67 15.23
C SER A 126 0.58 -12.68 14.65
N TYR A 127 0.82 -12.16 13.43
CA TYR A 127 -0.10 -11.24 12.78
C TYR A 127 -1.46 -11.92 12.57
N ARG A 128 -2.53 -11.19 12.87
CA ARG A 128 -3.91 -11.71 12.78
C ARG A 128 -4.58 -11.21 11.51
N ILE A 129 -4.70 -12.10 10.53
CA ILE A 129 -5.57 -11.86 9.36
C ILE A 129 -7.03 -11.74 9.84
N THR A 130 -7.74 -10.76 9.29
CA THR A 130 -9.07 -10.34 9.73
C THR A 130 -10.16 -11.33 9.31
N LYS A 131 -10.06 -11.88 8.10
CA LYS A 131 -11.03 -12.84 7.55
C LYS A 131 -10.61 -14.26 7.90
N LEU A 132 -11.56 -15.08 8.39
CA LEU A 132 -11.28 -16.40 8.95
C LEU A 132 -10.74 -17.36 7.87
N GLU A 133 -11.37 -17.36 6.70
CA GLU A 133 -11.04 -18.23 5.57
C GLU A 133 -9.66 -17.86 5.00
N ALA A 134 -9.39 -16.55 4.90
CA ALA A 134 -8.08 -16.05 4.49
C ALA A 134 -6.99 -16.41 5.53
N TYR A 135 -7.29 -16.31 6.83
CA TYR A 135 -6.40 -16.74 7.90
C TYR A 135 -6.06 -18.24 7.80
N GLN A 136 -7.08 -19.08 7.59
CA GLN A 136 -6.91 -20.52 7.42
C GLN A 136 -6.06 -20.86 6.20
N PHE A 137 -6.33 -20.21 5.05
CA PHE A 137 -5.51 -20.36 3.85
C PHE A 137 -4.05 -20.03 4.12
N TRP A 138 -3.75 -18.86 4.71
CA TRP A 138 -2.37 -18.45 4.96
C TRP A 138 -1.65 -19.41 5.89
N GLY A 139 -2.33 -19.84 6.96
CA GLY A 139 -1.78 -20.83 7.90
C GLY A 139 -1.48 -22.17 7.24
N GLN A 140 -2.34 -22.64 6.33
CA GLN A 140 -2.13 -23.90 5.61
C GLN A 140 -1.03 -23.80 4.55
N ALA A 141 -1.01 -22.72 3.76
CA ALA A 141 -0.07 -22.57 2.65
C ALA A 141 1.33 -22.10 3.10
N PHE A 142 1.39 -21.22 4.11
CA PHE A 142 2.62 -20.51 4.46
C PHE A 142 3.02 -20.61 5.94
N GLY A 143 2.18 -21.23 6.79
CA GLY A 143 2.44 -21.40 8.22
C GLY A 143 2.45 -20.06 8.96
N THR A 144 3.45 -19.87 9.82
CA THR A 144 3.63 -18.63 10.61
C THR A 144 4.53 -17.61 9.92
N ARG A 145 4.80 -17.76 8.61
CA ARG A 145 5.63 -16.80 7.87
C ARG A 145 4.85 -15.50 7.68
N CYS A 146 5.54 -14.37 7.83
CA CYS A 146 4.95 -13.04 7.61
C CYS A 146 5.17 -12.50 6.20
N LEU A 147 6.02 -13.16 5.41
CA LEU A 147 6.45 -12.71 4.09
C LEU A 147 6.80 -13.94 3.23
N VAL A 148 6.32 -13.96 1.99
CA VAL A 148 6.63 -14.99 0.99
C VAL A 148 6.92 -14.35 -0.36
N LYS A 149 7.68 -15.03 -1.24
CA LYS A 149 7.93 -14.52 -2.59
C LYS A 149 6.63 -14.53 -3.40
N TRP A 150 6.47 -13.62 -4.35
CA TRP A 150 5.31 -13.60 -5.24
C TRP A 150 5.05 -14.95 -5.91
N GLU A 151 6.07 -15.61 -6.46
CA GLU A 151 5.92 -16.90 -7.15
C GLU A 151 5.33 -17.99 -6.24
N GLU A 152 5.82 -18.05 -5.00
CA GLU A 152 5.32 -18.99 -3.99
C GLU A 152 3.90 -18.64 -3.55
N PHE A 153 3.62 -17.35 -3.33
CA PHE A 153 2.28 -16.89 -2.99
C PHE A 153 1.28 -17.24 -4.09
N LYS A 154 1.67 -17.00 -5.35
CA LYS A 154 0.87 -17.29 -6.54
C LYS A 154 0.52 -18.77 -6.63
N GLU A 155 1.49 -19.67 -6.45
CA GLU A 155 1.24 -21.12 -6.47
C GLU A 155 0.26 -21.54 -5.36
N GLY A 156 0.47 -21.03 -4.14
CA GLY A 156 -0.44 -21.27 -3.02
C GLY A 156 -1.86 -20.79 -3.32
N LEU A 157 -2.01 -19.54 -3.76
CA LEU A 157 -3.32 -18.95 -4.06
C LEU A 157 -4.00 -19.64 -5.24
N HIS A 158 -3.24 -20.01 -6.30
CA HIS A 158 -3.78 -20.68 -7.48
C HIS A 158 -4.45 -22.02 -7.15
N SER A 159 -3.99 -22.71 -6.11
CA SER A 159 -4.56 -24.00 -5.68
C SER A 159 -6.00 -23.90 -5.14
N VAL A 160 -6.40 -22.71 -4.65
CA VAL A 160 -7.73 -22.46 -4.08
C VAL A 160 -8.54 -21.44 -4.89
N HIS A 161 -7.87 -20.53 -5.59
CA HIS A 161 -8.44 -19.52 -6.46
C HIS A 161 -7.68 -19.48 -7.78
N PRO A 162 -8.22 -20.05 -8.86
CA PRO A 162 -7.53 -20.08 -10.16
C PRO A 162 -7.14 -18.68 -10.65
N ILE A 163 -5.83 -18.49 -10.85
CA ILE A 163 -5.25 -17.23 -11.34
C ILE A 163 -5.14 -17.28 -12.87
N GLY A 164 -5.63 -16.23 -13.55
CA GLY A 164 -5.46 -16.06 -14.99
C GLY A 164 -4.00 -15.79 -15.38
N LYS A 165 -3.57 -16.27 -16.56
CA LYS A 165 -2.18 -16.16 -17.01
C LYS A 165 -1.85 -14.77 -17.60
N GLY A 166 -0.57 -14.42 -17.62
CA GLY A 166 -0.05 -13.29 -18.39
C GLY A 166 -0.47 -11.93 -17.81
N PRO A 167 -1.19 -11.06 -18.58
CA PRO A 167 -1.56 -9.73 -18.10
C PRO A 167 -2.37 -9.73 -16.79
N LEU A 168 -3.26 -10.71 -16.61
CA LEU A 168 -4.08 -10.83 -15.41
C LEU A 168 -3.26 -11.17 -14.17
N GLU A 169 -2.29 -12.08 -14.30
CA GLU A 169 -1.32 -12.38 -13.25
C GLU A 169 -0.53 -11.12 -12.85
N SER A 170 -0.06 -10.36 -13.85
CA SER A 170 0.68 -9.11 -13.59
C SER A 170 -0.19 -8.05 -12.91
N ALA A 171 -1.47 -7.95 -13.28
CA ALA A 171 -2.42 -7.03 -12.66
C ALA A 171 -2.71 -7.43 -11.21
N LEU A 172 -2.89 -8.72 -10.95
CA LEU A 172 -3.09 -9.25 -9.59
C LEU A 172 -1.89 -8.94 -8.72
N ARG A 173 -0.68 -9.25 -9.19
CA ARG A 173 0.56 -8.90 -8.48
C ARG A 173 0.66 -7.42 -8.17
N SER A 174 0.37 -6.57 -9.16
CA SER A 174 0.44 -5.11 -8.98
C SER A 174 -0.62 -4.57 -8.00
N THR A 175 -1.71 -5.31 -7.78
CA THR A 175 -2.74 -4.97 -6.79
C THR A 175 -2.34 -5.44 -5.39
N MET A 176 -1.68 -6.60 -5.28
CA MET A 176 -1.33 -7.19 -3.97
C MET A 176 0.02 -6.71 -3.41
N ASP A 177 1.03 -6.51 -4.26
CA ASP A 177 2.38 -6.06 -3.87
C ASP A 177 2.41 -4.53 -3.71
N LEU A 178 1.74 -4.05 -2.66
CA LEU A 178 1.58 -2.63 -2.33
C LEU A 178 2.93 -1.95 -2.07
N THR A 179 3.88 -2.69 -1.49
CA THR A 179 5.24 -2.21 -1.22
C THR A 179 6.17 -2.30 -2.43
N CYS A 180 5.71 -2.92 -3.53
CA CYS A 180 6.42 -3.10 -4.80
C CYS A 180 7.83 -3.69 -4.60
N ASN A 181 7.93 -4.85 -3.96
CA ASN A 181 9.19 -5.53 -3.63
C ASN A 181 9.27 -6.98 -4.17
N ASN A 182 8.25 -7.46 -4.89
CA ASN A 182 8.08 -8.84 -5.39
C ASN A 182 7.88 -9.93 -4.32
N TYR A 183 7.53 -9.51 -3.10
CA TYR A 183 7.05 -10.37 -2.04
C TYR A 183 5.60 -10.01 -1.74
N ILE A 184 4.91 -10.90 -1.03
CA ILE A 184 3.59 -10.64 -0.46
C ILE A 184 3.72 -10.88 1.04
N SER A 185 3.44 -9.85 1.82
CA SER A 185 3.36 -9.98 3.27
C SER A 185 2.00 -10.45 3.73
N VAL A 186 1.94 -10.99 4.95
CA VAL A 186 0.69 -11.34 5.62
C VAL A 186 -0.22 -10.12 5.79
N PHE A 187 0.36 -8.92 5.90
CA PHE A 187 -0.36 -7.65 6.00
C PHE A 187 -0.97 -7.24 4.65
N GLU A 188 -0.19 -7.28 3.57
CA GLU A 188 -0.68 -7.03 2.20
C GLU A 188 -1.81 -8.01 1.82
N PHE A 189 -1.66 -9.28 2.19
CA PHE A 189 -2.70 -10.29 1.97
C PHE A 189 -3.97 -10.04 2.80
N ASP A 190 -3.84 -9.66 4.07
CA ASP A 190 -5.00 -9.29 4.91
C ASP A 190 -5.78 -8.12 4.28
N ILE A 191 -5.08 -7.08 3.83
CA ILE A 191 -5.68 -5.95 3.12
C ILE A 191 -6.45 -6.44 1.88
N PHE A 192 -5.80 -7.19 1.00
CA PHE A 192 -6.42 -7.68 -0.23
C PHE A 192 -7.68 -8.51 0.05
N SER A 193 -7.59 -9.44 1.01
CA SER A 193 -8.73 -10.30 1.39
C SER A 193 -9.91 -9.52 1.97
N ARG A 194 -9.66 -8.39 2.64
CA ARG A 194 -10.70 -7.49 3.15
C ARG A 194 -11.32 -6.64 2.06
N LEU A 195 -10.53 -6.15 1.11
CA LEU A 195 -11.01 -5.29 0.03
C LEU A 195 -11.92 -6.05 -0.94
N PHE A 196 -11.54 -7.29 -1.28
CA PHE A 196 -12.21 -8.09 -2.31
C PHE A 196 -13.05 -9.26 -1.75
N GLN A 197 -13.43 -9.18 -0.48
CA GLN A 197 -14.33 -10.14 0.17
C GLN A 197 -15.70 -10.27 -0.56
N PRO A 198 -16.42 -11.40 -0.42
CA PRO A 198 -16.08 -12.59 0.40
C PRO A 198 -14.98 -13.48 -0.21
N TRP A 199 -14.44 -14.41 0.60
CA TRP A 199 -13.29 -15.25 0.21
C TRP A 199 -13.62 -16.17 -0.98
N GLU A 200 -14.80 -16.79 -0.99
CA GLU A 200 -15.22 -17.76 -2.00
C GLU A 200 -15.17 -17.19 -3.43
N SER A 201 -15.44 -15.89 -3.57
CA SER A 201 -15.41 -15.18 -4.84
C SER A 201 -14.28 -14.14 -4.94
N LEU A 202 -13.22 -14.27 -4.13
CA LEU A 202 -12.16 -13.27 -3.96
C LEU A 202 -11.62 -12.71 -5.30
N LEU A 203 -11.12 -13.59 -6.17
CA LEU A 203 -10.56 -13.15 -7.46
C LEU A 203 -11.62 -12.69 -8.46
N GLN A 204 -12.85 -13.17 -8.35
CA GLN A 204 -13.96 -12.67 -9.17
C GLN A 204 -14.35 -11.25 -8.75
N ASN A 205 -14.40 -10.97 -7.44
CA ASN A 205 -14.66 -9.64 -6.92
C ASN A 205 -13.53 -8.68 -7.29
N TRP A 206 -12.26 -9.11 -7.16
CA TRP A 206 -11.12 -8.34 -7.64
C TRP A 206 -11.20 -8.04 -9.14
N MET A 207 -11.53 -9.02 -9.97
CA MET A 207 -11.72 -8.81 -11.41
C MET A 207 -12.79 -7.75 -11.67
N MET A 208 -13.98 -7.93 -11.07
CA MET A 208 -15.12 -7.05 -11.28
C MET A 208 -14.83 -5.62 -10.81
N LEU A 209 -14.24 -5.47 -9.62
CA LEU A 209 -14.06 -4.18 -8.94
C LEU A 209 -12.78 -3.46 -9.35
N ALA A 210 -11.68 -4.15 -9.63
CA ALA A 210 -10.37 -3.53 -9.86
C ALA A 210 -9.87 -3.64 -11.30
N VAL A 211 -10.27 -4.70 -12.03
CA VAL A 211 -9.79 -4.90 -13.42
C VAL A 211 -10.78 -4.33 -14.43
N THR A 212 -12.08 -4.55 -14.24
CA THR A 212 -13.11 -4.18 -15.22
C THR A 212 -13.92 -2.95 -14.84
N HIS A 213 -13.91 -2.53 -13.56
CA HIS A 213 -14.74 -1.42 -13.13
C HIS A 213 -14.19 -0.07 -13.60
N PRO A 214 -14.93 0.73 -14.37
CA PRO A 214 -14.44 2.01 -14.91
C PRO A 214 -14.22 3.08 -13.83
N GLY A 215 -14.84 2.92 -12.67
CA GLY A 215 -14.69 3.81 -11.51
C GLY A 215 -13.52 3.46 -10.59
N TYR A 216 -12.86 2.31 -10.76
CA TYR A 216 -11.68 1.99 -9.96
C TYR A 216 -10.46 2.68 -10.51
N MET A 217 -9.73 3.34 -9.64
CA MET A 217 -8.51 4.06 -10.00
C MET A 217 -7.40 3.70 -9.02
N ALA A 218 -6.49 2.82 -9.43
CA ALA A 218 -5.36 2.44 -8.58
C ALA A 218 -4.38 3.60 -8.38
N PHE A 219 -3.81 3.72 -7.17
CA PHE A 219 -2.77 4.66 -6.81
C PHE A 219 -3.12 6.14 -7.06
N LEU A 220 -4.34 6.56 -6.72
CA LEU A 220 -4.68 7.97 -6.66
C LEU A 220 -4.49 8.53 -5.25
N THR A 221 -4.26 9.83 -5.21
CA THR A 221 -4.34 10.63 -3.99
C THR A 221 -5.69 11.33 -3.89
N TYR A 222 -6.01 11.80 -2.68
CA TYR A 222 -7.22 12.58 -2.45
C TYR A 222 -7.34 13.80 -3.40
N ASP A 223 -6.24 14.51 -3.65
CA ASP A 223 -6.23 15.66 -4.55
C ASP A 223 -6.48 15.24 -6.01
N GLU A 224 -5.90 14.13 -6.46
CA GLU A 224 -6.15 13.60 -7.81
C GLU A 224 -7.61 13.14 -7.96
N VAL A 225 -8.19 12.50 -6.95
CA VAL A 225 -9.62 12.15 -6.90
C VAL A 225 -10.48 13.41 -7.03
N LYS A 226 -10.15 14.44 -6.25
CA LYS A 226 -10.86 15.72 -6.25
C LYS A 226 -10.77 16.43 -7.60
N ASP A 227 -9.59 16.48 -8.21
CA ASP A 227 -9.36 17.13 -9.50
C ASP A 227 -10.06 16.38 -10.65
N LEU A 228 -10.06 15.04 -10.64
CA LEU A 228 -10.82 14.24 -11.61
C LEU A 228 -12.32 14.51 -11.51
N LEU A 229 -12.86 14.54 -10.29
CA LEU A 229 -14.30 14.75 -10.07
C LEU A 229 -14.73 16.21 -10.32
N GLN A 230 -13.83 17.19 -10.26
CA GLN A 230 -14.13 18.58 -10.63
C GLN A 230 -14.64 18.70 -12.07
N GLY A 231 -14.08 17.93 -13.01
CA GLY A 231 -14.54 17.88 -14.41
C GLY A 231 -15.96 17.32 -14.56
N HIS A 232 -16.46 16.59 -13.55
CA HIS A 232 -17.78 15.96 -13.53
C HIS A 232 -18.76 16.64 -12.57
N ILE A 233 -18.45 17.86 -12.12
CA ILE A 233 -19.25 18.59 -11.12
C ILE A 233 -20.70 18.83 -11.56
N HIS A 234 -20.94 18.92 -12.88
CA HIS A 234 -22.27 19.10 -13.47
C HIS A 234 -23.04 17.80 -13.70
N ARG A 235 -22.47 16.65 -13.31
CA ARG A 235 -23.07 15.32 -13.46
C ARG A 235 -23.19 14.65 -12.08
N PRO A 236 -24.22 14.99 -11.29
CA PRO A 236 -24.45 14.36 -9.98
C PRO A 236 -24.50 12.84 -10.10
N GLY A 237 -23.90 12.13 -9.14
CA GLY A 237 -23.79 10.67 -9.16
C GLY A 237 -22.53 10.15 -9.87
N SER A 238 -21.66 11.02 -10.38
CA SER A 238 -20.34 10.62 -10.87
C SER A 238 -19.47 10.21 -9.67
N TYR A 239 -18.79 9.07 -9.76
CA TYR A 239 -17.97 8.55 -8.66
C TYR A 239 -16.73 7.83 -9.17
N ILE A 240 -15.72 7.78 -8.30
CA ILE A 240 -14.54 6.93 -8.42
C ILE A 240 -14.21 6.35 -7.05
N PHE A 241 -13.50 5.25 -7.02
CA PHE A 241 -13.03 4.65 -5.78
C PHE A 241 -11.63 4.06 -5.91
N ASP A 242 -10.92 4.08 -4.81
CA ASP A 242 -9.55 3.62 -4.65
C ASP A 242 -9.33 3.10 -3.23
N GLU A 243 -8.10 2.70 -2.92
CA GLU A 243 -7.73 2.19 -1.61
C GLU A 243 -7.40 3.35 -0.67
N LEU A 244 -8.20 3.55 0.39
CA LEU A 244 -8.00 4.60 1.39
C LEU A 244 -6.85 4.27 2.35
N HIS A 245 -5.95 5.25 2.51
CA HIS A 245 -4.83 5.19 3.44
C HIS A 245 -5.18 5.91 4.76
N HIS A 246 -5.66 5.20 5.78
CA HIS A 246 -5.68 5.74 7.14
C HIS A 246 -4.37 5.43 7.87
N LEU A 247 -3.56 6.49 8.08
CA LEU A 247 -2.24 6.42 8.71
C LEU A 247 -2.27 6.10 10.21
N ASP A 248 -3.42 6.21 10.87
CA ASP A 248 -3.46 6.22 12.34
C ASP A 248 -3.69 4.85 12.98
N ASN A 249 -4.16 3.82 12.27
CA ASN A 249 -4.42 2.50 12.88
C ASN A 249 -4.07 1.28 12.00
N GLY A 250 -3.48 1.45 10.81
CA GLY A 250 -3.18 0.32 9.91
C GLY A 250 -4.41 -0.34 9.28
N HIS A 251 -5.58 0.31 9.37
CA HIS A 251 -6.78 -0.12 8.67
C HIS A 251 -6.86 0.53 7.29
N MET A 252 -6.64 -0.25 6.22
CA MET A 252 -7.01 0.15 4.87
C MET A 252 -8.46 -0.27 4.56
N ALA A 253 -9.16 0.59 3.82
CA ALA A 253 -10.55 0.41 3.39
C ALA A 253 -10.72 1.04 1.99
N TRP A 254 -11.90 0.93 1.40
CA TRP A 254 -12.22 1.66 0.17
C TRP A 254 -12.44 3.16 0.46
N ASP A 255 -11.80 4.06 -0.30
CA ASP A 255 -12.28 5.45 -0.41
C ASP A 255 -13.19 5.58 -1.63
N ILE A 256 -14.24 6.38 -1.50
CA ILE A 256 -15.19 6.61 -2.59
C ILE A 256 -15.42 8.11 -2.69
N GLY A 257 -14.90 8.71 -3.75
CA GLY A 257 -15.20 10.09 -4.11
C GLY A 257 -16.43 10.14 -5.01
N GLY A 258 -17.35 11.08 -4.78
CA GLY A 258 -18.50 11.27 -5.66
C GLY A 258 -19.05 12.70 -5.68
N THR A 259 -19.75 13.04 -6.75
CA THR A 259 -20.46 14.32 -6.90
C THR A 259 -21.91 14.18 -6.41
N SER A 260 -22.37 15.12 -5.58
CA SER A 260 -23.76 15.16 -5.08
C SER A 260 -24.43 16.47 -5.46
N TYR A 261 -25.76 16.46 -5.66
CA TYR A 261 -26.56 17.66 -5.83
C TYR A 261 -26.94 18.27 -4.46
N ARG A 262 -26.86 19.60 -4.30
CA ARG A 262 -27.56 20.35 -3.24
C ARG A 262 -27.98 21.74 -3.74
N PRO A 263 -29.22 22.18 -3.47
CA PRO A 263 -29.72 23.52 -3.79
C PRO A 263 -29.32 24.51 -2.69
N SER A 264 -28.02 24.78 -2.53
CA SER A 264 -27.46 25.94 -1.81
C SER A 264 -25.93 25.90 -1.94
N HIS A 265 -25.28 27.06 -2.01
CA HIS A 265 -23.87 27.28 -2.38
C HIS A 265 -22.78 26.66 -1.45
N LYS A 266 -22.94 25.42 -0.98
CA LYS A 266 -21.90 24.65 -0.28
C LYS A 266 -21.74 23.28 -0.94
N LYS A 267 -20.66 23.15 -1.71
CA LYS A 267 -20.22 21.92 -2.41
C LYS A 267 -19.59 20.98 -1.37
N ILE A 268 -19.98 19.71 -1.36
CA ILE A 268 -19.37 18.68 -0.50
C ILE A 268 -18.64 17.69 -1.41
N TYR A 269 -17.34 17.52 -1.17
CA TYR A 269 -16.62 16.30 -1.54
C TYR A 269 -16.83 15.33 -0.37
N THR A 270 -17.60 14.26 -0.55
CA THR A 270 -17.66 13.20 0.45
C THR A 270 -16.53 12.23 0.15
N SER A 271 -15.32 12.50 0.65
CA SER A 271 -14.44 11.40 1.07
C SER A 271 -14.89 10.95 2.45
N SER A 272 -14.58 9.71 2.78
CA SER A 272 -14.85 9.08 4.07
C SER A 272 -14.29 9.85 5.30
N GLU A 273 -13.51 10.91 5.12
CA GLU A 273 -13.05 11.84 6.17
C GLU A 273 -14.17 12.48 7.02
N GLY A 274 -15.44 12.43 6.61
CA GLY A 274 -16.54 13.16 7.27
C GLY A 274 -17.42 12.38 8.25
N ARG A 275 -17.23 11.07 8.48
CA ARG A 275 -18.06 10.31 9.44
C ARG A 275 -17.19 9.45 10.36
N ARG A 276 -16.79 10.04 11.49
CA ARG A 276 -16.46 9.28 12.71
C ARG A 276 -17.60 8.28 12.95
N GLU A 277 -17.24 7.00 13.08
CA GLU A 277 -18.13 5.85 13.28
C GLU A 277 -18.99 5.40 12.08
N ARG A 278 -18.37 4.83 11.05
CA ARG A 278 -19.00 3.71 10.34
C ARG A 278 -17.97 2.60 10.09
N ARG A 279 -18.38 1.36 10.36
CA ARG A 279 -17.59 0.15 10.07
C ARG A 279 -17.11 0.20 8.61
N PRO A 280 -15.91 -0.33 8.29
CA PRO A 280 -15.49 -0.46 6.89
C PRO A 280 -16.54 -1.28 6.13
N VAL A 281 -17.24 -0.64 5.19
CA VAL A 281 -18.29 -1.27 4.39
C VAL A 281 -17.63 -1.89 3.17
N SER A 282 -17.93 -3.16 2.89
CA SER A 282 -17.43 -3.80 1.67
C SER A 282 -18.10 -3.17 0.44
N LEU A 283 -17.33 -2.86 -0.61
CA LEU A 283 -17.93 -2.40 -1.88
C LEU A 283 -18.85 -3.46 -2.50
N SER A 284 -18.57 -4.74 -2.28
CA SER A 284 -19.43 -5.85 -2.74
C SER A 284 -20.82 -5.85 -2.07
N GLU A 285 -20.95 -5.31 -0.86
CA GLU A 285 -22.26 -5.16 -0.19
C GLU A 285 -23.03 -3.94 -0.71
N ARG A 286 -22.32 -2.93 -1.23
CA ARG A 286 -22.87 -1.64 -1.65
C ARG A 286 -23.28 -1.63 -3.13
N PHE A 287 -22.54 -2.36 -3.96
CA PHE A 287 -22.86 -2.62 -5.36
C PHE A 287 -23.32 -4.08 -5.47
N LYS A 288 -24.57 -4.35 -5.10
CA LYS A 288 -25.21 -5.62 -5.44
C LYS A 288 -25.36 -5.68 -6.96
N TYR A 289 -24.58 -6.53 -7.62
CA TYR A 289 -24.87 -7.00 -8.97
C TYR A 289 -25.81 -8.19 -8.90
#